data_AF-A0A948X1H8-F1
#
_entry.id   AF-A0A948X1H8-F1
#
_cell.length_a   1.000
_cell.length_b   1.000
_cell.length_c   1.000
_cell.angle_alpha   90.00
_cell.angle_beta   90.00
_cell.angle_gamma   90.00
#
_symmetry.space_group_name_H-M   'P 1'
#
loop_
_entity.id
_entity.type
_entity.pdbx_description
1 polymer ?
#
loop_
_entity_poly.entity_id
_entity_poly.type
_entity_poly.pdbx_seq_one_letter_code
_entity_poly.pdbx_strand_id
1 'polypeptide(L)'
;MKTLVRMMFLVALALFAGSCGTQRETAVPSAEHRTALEALQAGRFFVKLDAVYPSSASPWQHSSHTEYRELHGSYFAVADGKYTSYISLEDRGFFADEFPARKREGLRAEVSGGKKMRNGEIRFRVKVTGGGLVADKRIAVFLDGKSNKCYVKITPPSGNPLQTSMSGRVYPSGSAGK
;
A
#
# COMPACT_ATOMS: atom_id res chain seq x y z
N MET A 1 15.88 47.27 42.75
CA MET A 1 15.72 45.81 43.05
C MET A 1 14.45 45.16 42.46
N LYS A 2 13.49 45.89 41.87
CA LYS A 2 12.25 45.28 41.29
C LYS A 2 12.33 44.96 39.78
N THR A 3 13.33 45.47 39.07
CA THR A 3 13.49 45.32 37.61
C THR A 3 14.41 44.15 37.22
N LEU A 4 15.40 43.82 38.05
CA LEU A 4 16.32 42.70 37.80
C LEU A 4 15.66 41.31 37.96
N VAL A 5 14.70 41.18 38.89
CA VAL A 5 13.97 39.92 39.13
C VAL A 5 13.03 39.57 37.98
N ARG A 6 12.42 40.58 37.33
CA ARG A 6 11.54 40.35 36.17
C ARG A 6 12.29 39.90 34.91
N MET A 7 13.53 40.33 34.75
CA MET A 7 14.33 39.97 33.57
C MET A 7 14.90 38.55 33.67
N MET A 8 15.25 38.07 34.87
CA MET A 8 15.66 36.67 35.08
C MET A 8 14.50 35.66 34.91
N PHE A 9 13.25 36.06 35.18
CA PHE A 9 12.10 35.16 35.02
C PHE A 9 11.72 34.92 33.54
N LEU A 10 12.01 35.87 32.65
CA LEU A 10 11.76 35.75 31.21
C LEU A 10 12.79 34.87 30.49
N VAL A 11 14.04 34.84 30.96
CA VAL A 11 15.09 33.97 30.39
C VAL A 11 14.87 32.51 30.82
N ALA A 12 14.37 32.25 32.04
CA ALA A 12 14.05 30.91 32.50
C ALA A 12 12.83 30.28 31.77
N LEU A 13 11.88 31.09 31.30
CA LEU A 13 10.70 30.60 30.58
C LEU A 13 10.99 30.30 29.09
N ALA A 14 12.01 30.93 28.50
CA ALA A 14 12.42 30.69 27.12
C ALA A 14 13.23 29.39 26.95
N LEU A 15 13.83 28.86 28.03
CA LEU A 15 14.62 27.63 27.99
C LEU A 15 13.80 26.34 28.17
N PHE A 16 12.52 26.44 28.55
CA PHE A 16 11.60 25.29 28.66
C PHE A 16 10.68 25.09 27.44
N ALA A 17 10.75 25.97 26.44
CA ALA A 17 10.07 25.80 25.14
C ALA A 17 10.93 25.02 24.12
N GLY A 18 12.05 24.43 24.57
CA GLY A 18 12.90 23.56 23.78
C GLY A 18 12.37 22.14 23.74
N SER A 19 11.48 21.87 22.78
CA SER A 19 11.33 20.55 22.17
C SER A 19 10.82 19.41 23.09
N CYS A 20 9.53 19.45 23.42
CA CYS A 20 8.71 18.22 23.38
C CYS A 20 8.43 17.86 21.90
N GLY A 21 9.47 17.84 21.08
CA GLY A 21 9.45 17.15 19.81
C GLY A 21 9.74 15.71 20.16
N THR A 22 8.70 14.88 20.25
CA THR A 22 8.84 13.45 20.00
C THR A 22 9.82 13.31 18.86
N GLN A 23 11.03 12.82 19.14
CA GLN A 23 11.94 12.37 18.10
C GLN A 23 11.10 11.40 17.27
N ARG A 24 10.64 11.86 16.10
CA ARG A 24 10.26 10.96 15.04
C ARG A 24 11.56 10.26 14.74
N GLU A 25 11.81 9.14 15.43
CA GLU A 25 12.78 8.16 15.00
C GLU A 25 12.53 8.02 13.51
N THR A 26 13.49 8.50 12.74
CA THR A 26 13.64 8.20 11.32
C THR A 26 13.98 6.72 11.26
N ALA A 27 13.00 5.88 11.58
CA ALA A 27 13.18 4.45 11.63
C ALA A 27 13.66 4.01 10.24
N VAL A 28 14.84 3.39 10.25
CA VAL A 28 15.58 3.01 9.06
C VAL A 28 14.73 2.01 8.27
N PRO A 29 14.60 2.16 6.94
CA PRO A 29 13.89 1.19 6.12
C PRO A 29 14.49 -0.22 6.28
N SER A 30 13.64 -1.21 6.50
CA SER A 30 14.06 -2.61 6.62
C SER A 30 14.67 -3.14 5.31
N ALA A 31 15.44 -4.24 5.39
CA ALA A 31 15.91 -4.95 4.20
C ALA A 31 14.74 -5.44 3.31
N GLU A 32 13.62 -5.84 3.95
CA GLU A 32 12.39 -6.22 3.27
C GLU A 32 11.80 -5.04 2.47
N HIS A 33 11.80 -3.84 3.03
CA HIS A 33 11.34 -2.63 2.33
C HIS A 33 12.17 -2.35 1.08
N ARG A 34 13.51 -2.40 1.19
CA ARG A 34 14.39 -2.16 0.05
C ARG A 34 14.12 -3.18 -1.08
N THR A 35 14.01 -4.45 -0.71
CA THR A 35 13.72 -5.55 -1.64
C THR A 35 12.36 -5.34 -2.33
N ALA A 36 11.33 -4.96 -1.57
CA ALA A 36 10.00 -4.67 -2.12
C ALA A 36 10.01 -3.46 -3.05
N LEU A 37 10.74 -2.40 -2.69
CA LEU A 37 10.88 -1.19 -3.48
C LEU A 37 11.56 -1.47 -4.82
N GLU A 38 12.68 -2.19 -4.80
CA GLU A 38 13.42 -2.61 -6.00
C GLU A 38 12.54 -3.47 -6.92
N ALA A 39 11.79 -4.42 -6.35
CA ALA A 39 10.85 -5.26 -7.11
C ALA A 39 9.74 -4.45 -7.81
N LEU A 40 9.17 -3.45 -7.11
CA LEU A 40 8.16 -2.55 -7.67
C LEU A 40 8.73 -1.64 -8.75
N GLN A 41 9.93 -1.08 -8.53
CA GLN A 41 10.62 -0.23 -9.50
C GLN A 41 10.99 -1.01 -10.78
N ALA A 42 11.40 -2.27 -10.63
CA ALA A 42 11.69 -3.16 -11.75
C ALA A 42 10.42 -3.67 -12.47
N GLY A 43 9.22 -3.44 -11.92
CA GLY A 43 7.98 -4.03 -12.43
C GLY A 43 7.97 -5.57 -12.36
N ARG A 44 8.70 -6.15 -11.41
CA ARG A 44 8.93 -7.59 -11.22
C ARG A 44 8.63 -7.98 -9.78
N PHE A 45 7.35 -8.07 -9.44
CA PHE A 45 6.89 -8.25 -8.07
C PHE A 45 5.69 -9.17 -7.95
N PHE A 46 5.47 -9.65 -6.74
CA PHE A 46 4.35 -10.43 -6.28
C PHE A 46 3.77 -9.77 -5.04
N VAL A 47 2.45 -9.64 -4.97
CA VAL A 47 1.73 -9.12 -3.81
C VAL A 47 0.87 -10.22 -3.24
N LYS A 48 1.24 -10.69 -2.04
CA LYS A 48 0.35 -11.52 -1.22
C LYS A 48 -0.70 -10.61 -0.61
N LEU A 49 -1.97 -10.93 -0.78
CA LEU A 49 -3.07 -10.18 -0.18
C LEU A 49 -3.37 -10.81 1.20
N ASP A 50 -3.41 -9.96 2.23
CA ASP A 50 -3.61 -10.39 3.62
C ASP A 50 -5.04 -10.13 4.08
N ALA A 51 -5.68 -9.03 3.65
CA ALA A 51 -7.06 -8.73 4.00
C ALA A 51 -7.76 -7.83 2.96
N VAL A 52 -9.09 -7.91 2.91
CA VAL A 52 -9.98 -7.04 2.13
C VAL A 52 -10.86 -6.19 3.06
N TYR A 53 -11.12 -4.97 2.64
CA TYR A 53 -11.89 -3.98 3.40
C TYR A 53 -13.15 -3.60 2.63
N PRO A 54 -14.32 -3.56 3.30
CA PRO A 54 -15.61 -3.24 2.67
C PRO A 54 -15.75 -1.76 2.28
N SER A 55 -14.84 -0.89 2.73
CA SER A 55 -14.85 0.54 2.40
C SER A 55 -13.67 0.95 1.51
N SER A 56 -13.85 2.06 0.78
CA SER A 56 -12.80 2.71 -0.01
C SER A 56 -11.69 3.36 0.83
N ALA A 57 -11.80 3.32 2.17
CA ALA A 57 -10.85 3.91 3.11
C ALA A 57 -9.51 3.17 3.13
N SER A 58 -8.43 3.88 3.46
CA SER A 58 -7.10 3.29 3.58
C SER A 58 -7.02 2.40 4.84
N PRO A 59 -6.52 1.15 4.74
CA PRO A 59 -6.24 0.26 5.87
C PRO A 59 -5.32 0.90 6.92
N TRP A 60 -4.51 1.87 6.51
CA TRP A 60 -3.56 2.56 7.38
C TRP A 60 -4.19 3.69 8.21
N GLN A 61 -5.44 4.06 7.92
CA GLN A 61 -6.16 5.14 8.62
C GLN A 61 -7.21 4.61 9.60
N HIS A 62 -7.16 3.33 9.96
CA HIS A 62 -8.22 2.68 10.72
C HIS A 62 -8.18 3.00 12.22
N SER A 63 -9.34 3.44 12.72
CA SER A 63 -9.73 3.31 14.13
C SER A 63 -9.87 1.82 14.48
N SER A 64 -9.82 1.49 15.77
CA SER A 64 -9.85 0.12 16.33
C SER A 64 -11.07 -0.76 15.97
N HIS A 65 -11.99 -0.29 15.13
CA HIS A 65 -13.26 -0.94 14.80
C HIS A 65 -13.54 -1.10 13.31
N THR A 66 -12.54 -0.94 12.44
CA THR A 66 -12.83 -1.10 11.02
C THR A 66 -12.90 -2.58 10.66
N GLU A 67 -14.08 -3.02 10.23
CA GLU A 67 -14.31 -4.36 9.74
C GLU A 67 -13.38 -4.68 8.57
N TYR A 68 -12.71 -5.82 8.64
CA TYR A 68 -11.93 -6.39 7.56
C TYR A 68 -12.14 -7.90 7.54
N ARG A 69 -11.83 -8.52 6.42
CA ARG A 69 -11.78 -9.99 6.31
C ARG A 69 -10.40 -10.41 5.84
N GLU A 70 -9.85 -11.41 6.52
CA GLU A 70 -8.60 -12.03 6.12
C GLU A 70 -8.76 -12.75 4.79
N LEU A 71 -7.68 -12.73 4.00
CA LEU A 71 -7.59 -13.43 2.72
C LEU A 71 -6.59 -14.56 2.86
N HIS A 72 -6.98 -15.74 2.39
CA HIS A 72 -6.14 -16.94 2.47
C HIS A 72 -5.74 -17.40 1.07
N GLY A 73 -4.54 -17.00 0.66
CA GLY A 73 -3.92 -17.47 -0.58
C GLY A 73 -4.23 -16.67 -1.83
N SER A 74 -4.92 -15.53 -1.72
CA SER A 74 -5.13 -14.59 -2.83
C SER A 74 -3.90 -13.72 -3.10
N TYR A 75 -3.59 -13.48 -4.38
CA TYR A 75 -2.43 -12.70 -4.78
C TYR A 75 -2.57 -12.07 -6.17
N PHE A 76 -1.69 -11.12 -6.47
CA PHE A 76 -1.38 -10.75 -7.86
C PHE A 76 0.12 -10.52 -8.05
N ALA A 77 0.57 -10.62 -9.30
CA ALA A 77 1.96 -10.47 -9.66
C ALA A 77 2.09 -9.72 -10.98
N VAL A 78 3.22 -9.02 -11.13
CA VAL A 78 3.68 -8.50 -12.41
C VAL A 78 5.09 -9.02 -12.64
N ALA A 79 5.30 -9.66 -13.78
CA ALA A 79 6.63 -10.08 -14.24
C ALA A 79 6.66 -9.97 -15.76
N ASP A 80 7.76 -9.48 -16.31
CA ASP A 80 7.98 -9.42 -17.77
C ASP A 80 6.85 -8.70 -18.53
N GLY A 81 6.32 -7.62 -17.94
CA GLY A 81 5.21 -6.84 -18.52
C GLY A 81 3.87 -7.59 -18.52
N LYS A 82 3.76 -8.69 -17.78
CA LYS A 82 2.56 -9.52 -17.66
C LYS A 82 1.98 -9.47 -16.25
N TYR A 83 0.67 -9.23 -16.16
CA TYR A 83 -0.11 -9.31 -14.94
C TYR A 83 -0.72 -10.70 -14.77
N THR A 84 -0.58 -11.23 -13.56
CA THR A 84 -1.24 -12.46 -13.13
C THR A 84 -1.98 -12.21 -11.82
N SER A 85 -3.17 -12.75 -11.65
CA SER A 85 -3.89 -12.71 -10.36
C SER A 85 -4.57 -14.03 -10.06
N TYR A 86 -4.64 -14.36 -8.79
CA TYR A 86 -5.35 -15.53 -8.29
C TYR A 86 -6.15 -15.13 -7.06
N ILE A 87 -7.43 -15.52 -7.03
CA ILE A 87 -8.32 -15.36 -5.88
C ILE A 87 -8.68 -16.77 -5.41
N SER A 88 -8.43 -17.05 -4.13
CA SER A 88 -8.73 -18.35 -3.53
C SER A 88 -10.25 -18.59 -3.52
N LEU A 89 -10.66 -19.87 -3.41
CA LEU A 89 -12.09 -20.20 -3.39
C LEU A 89 -12.78 -19.67 -2.12
N GLU A 90 -12.06 -19.65 -1.00
CA GLU A 90 -12.54 -19.16 0.29
C GLU A 90 -12.77 -17.64 0.27
N ASP A 91 -11.99 -16.92 -0.54
CA ASP A 91 -12.03 -15.46 -0.63
C ASP A 91 -13.05 -14.93 -1.67
N ARG A 92 -13.71 -15.81 -2.43
CA ARG A 92 -14.51 -15.44 -3.62
C ARG A 92 -15.70 -14.53 -3.34
N GLY A 93 -16.43 -14.77 -2.24
CA GLY A 93 -17.68 -14.05 -1.95
C GLY A 93 -17.51 -12.55 -1.75
N PHE A 94 -16.27 -12.05 -1.67
CA PHE A 94 -15.95 -10.66 -1.34
C PHE A 94 -15.53 -9.82 -2.54
N PHE A 95 -15.03 -10.46 -3.59
CA PHE A 95 -14.77 -9.79 -4.84
C PHE A 95 -16.07 -9.87 -5.64
N ALA A 96 -16.83 -8.76 -5.70
CA ALA A 96 -17.97 -8.66 -6.61
C ALA A 96 -17.59 -9.24 -7.98
N ASP A 97 -18.57 -9.80 -8.71
CA ASP A 97 -18.43 -10.61 -9.93
C ASP A 97 -17.54 -10.00 -11.07
N GLU A 98 -17.04 -8.77 -10.89
CA GLU A 98 -16.01 -8.06 -11.64
C GLU A 98 -14.55 -8.51 -11.43
N PHE A 99 -14.32 -9.59 -10.68
CA PHE A 99 -13.13 -10.43 -10.86
C PHE A 99 -13.46 -11.70 -11.67
N PRO A 100 -13.80 -11.58 -12.98
CA PRO A 100 -13.99 -12.77 -13.81
C PRO A 100 -12.67 -13.53 -13.90
N ALA A 101 -12.75 -14.83 -13.59
CA ALA A 101 -11.71 -15.87 -13.53
C ALA A 101 -10.97 -16.04 -12.18
N ARG A 102 -10.97 -17.31 -11.73
CA ARG A 102 -10.16 -17.88 -10.61
C ARG A 102 -8.68 -17.49 -10.72
N LYS A 103 -8.22 -17.38 -11.96
CA LYS A 103 -6.86 -17.05 -12.34
C LYS A 103 -6.93 -16.19 -13.59
N ARG A 104 -6.25 -15.05 -13.60
CA ARG A 104 -5.98 -14.27 -14.82
C ARG A 104 -4.50 -14.33 -15.07
N GLU A 105 -4.08 -14.62 -16.29
CA GLU A 105 -2.67 -14.73 -16.64
C GLU A 105 -2.40 -14.02 -17.96
N GLY A 106 -1.15 -13.57 -18.14
CA GLY A 106 -0.67 -13.10 -19.43
C GLY A 106 -1.25 -11.77 -19.90
N LEU A 107 -2.02 -11.07 -19.07
CA LEU A 107 -2.54 -9.73 -19.37
C LEU A 107 -1.38 -8.73 -19.44
N ARG A 108 -1.43 -7.75 -20.34
CA ARG A 108 -0.36 -6.75 -20.44
C ARG A 108 -0.42 -5.80 -19.24
N ALA A 109 0.73 -5.51 -18.64
CA ALA A 109 0.87 -4.67 -17.47
C ALA A 109 1.94 -3.60 -17.68
N GLU A 110 1.63 -2.38 -17.27
CA GLU A 110 2.58 -1.26 -17.23
C GLU A 110 2.63 -0.70 -15.81
N VAL A 111 3.85 -0.53 -15.27
CA VAL A 111 4.10 -0.08 -13.90
C VAL A 111 4.74 1.31 -13.94
N SER A 112 4.21 2.26 -13.19
CA SER A 112 4.80 3.61 -13.07
C SER A 112 6.05 3.61 -12.18
N GLY A 113 6.99 4.55 -12.36
CA GLY A 113 8.23 4.69 -11.58
C GLY A 113 8.12 5.10 -10.09
N GLY A 114 6.96 4.90 -9.44
CA GLY A 114 6.73 5.22 -8.04
C GLY A 114 6.62 6.72 -7.75
N LYS A 115 5.67 7.13 -6.89
CA LYS A 115 5.55 8.51 -6.40
C LYS A 115 5.54 8.51 -4.88
N LYS A 116 6.53 9.15 -4.26
CA LYS A 116 6.56 9.35 -2.81
C LYS A 116 5.42 10.27 -2.36
N MET A 117 4.72 9.84 -1.33
CA MET A 117 3.58 10.53 -0.73
C MET A 117 4.02 11.28 0.54
N ARG A 118 3.20 12.24 1.01
CA ARG A 118 3.51 13.09 2.18
C ARG A 118 3.69 12.29 3.48
N ASN A 119 3.02 11.15 3.60
CA ASN A 119 3.11 10.22 4.74
C ASN A 119 4.31 9.26 4.66
N GLY A 120 5.16 9.36 3.64
CA GLY A 120 6.32 8.49 3.46
C GLY A 120 6.05 7.23 2.65
N GLU A 121 4.79 6.91 2.33
CA GLU A 121 4.45 5.82 1.42
C GLU A 121 4.95 6.10 0.01
N ILE A 122 5.14 5.05 -0.78
CA ILE A 122 5.49 5.15 -2.19
C ILE A 122 4.38 4.52 -3.02
N ARG A 123 3.71 5.32 -3.86
CA ARG A 123 2.60 4.88 -4.70
C ARG A 123 3.07 4.48 -6.09
N PHE A 124 2.83 3.22 -6.45
CA PHE A 124 2.97 2.67 -7.79
C PHE A 124 1.59 2.49 -8.42
N ARG A 125 1.46 2.80 -9.71
CA ARG A 125 0.27 2.49 -10.51
C ARG A 125 0.60 1.33 -11.44
N VAL A 126 -0.28 0.35 -11.48
CA VAL A 126 -0.26 -0.75 -12.44
C VAL A 126 -1.47 -0.57 -13.34
N LYS A 127 -1.22 -0.38 -14.63
CA LYS A 127 -2.23 -0.38 -15.68
C LYS A 127 -2.26 -1.77 -16.30
N VAL A 128 -3.37 -2.48 -16.12
CA VAL A 128 -3.58 -3.79 -16.76
C VAL A 128 -4.44 -3.57 -18.00
N THR A 129 -4.06 -4.19 -19.12
CA THR A 129 -4.74 -4.08 -20.41
C THR A 129 -4.88 -5.44 -21.07
N GLY A 130 -5.94 -5.62 -21.87
CA GLY A 130 -6.11 -6.80 -22.72
C GLY A 130 -7.09 -7.86 -22.21
N GLY A 131 -8.01 -7.52 -21.30
CA GLY A 131 -9.10 -8.42 -20.87
C GLY A 131 -10.52 -7.91 -21.22
N GLY A 132 -10.66 -6.92 -22.11
CA GLY A 132 -11.92 -6.26 -22.45
C GLY A 132 -12.30 -5.06 -21.57
N LEU A 133 -13.41 -4.38 -21.88
CA LEU A 133 -13.93 -3.17 -21.21
C LEU A 133 -14.06 -3.29 -19.67
N VAL A 134 -14.18 -4.51 -19.15
CA VAL A 134 -14.37 -4.83 -17.71
C VAL A 134 -13.02 -5.17 -17.03
N ALA A 135 -11.92 -5.29 -17.77
CA ALA A 135 -10.64 -5.78 -17.26
C ALA A 135 -9.50 -4.76 -17.26
N ASP A 136 -9.73 -3.57 -17.81
CA ASP A 136 -8.78 -2.46 -17.71
C ASP A 136 -8.77 -1.94 -16.26
N LYS A 137 -8.00 -2.62 -15.41
CA LYS A 137 -7.89 -2.31 -13.99
C LYS A 137 -6.83 -1.24 -13.78
N ARG A 138 -7.18 -0.22 -12.98
CA ARG A 138 -6.21 0.70 -12.40
C ARG A 138 -5.94 0.23 -10.98
N ILE A 139 -4.77 -0.36 -10.79
CA ILE A 139 -4.31 -0.81 -9.48
C ILE A 139 -3.34 0.24 -8.96
N ALA A 140 -3.54 0.70 -7.73
CA ALA A 140 -2.58 1.50 -7.01
C ALA A 140 -2.03 0.69 -5.85
N VAL A 141 -0.71 0.50 -5.82
CA VAL A 141 0.04 -0.14 -4.74
C VAL A 141 0.77 0.95 -3.95
N PHE A 142 0.47 1.05 -2.67
CA PHE A 142 1.08 2.00 -1.74
C PHE A 142 2.00 1.19 -0.82
N LEU A 143 3.31 1.24 -1.11
CA LEU A 143 4.33 0.60 -0.26
C LEU A 143 4.52 1.42 1.00
N ASP A 144 4.43 0.78 2.16
CA ASP A 144 4.77 1.38 3.46
C ASP A 144 6.22 1.88 3.44
N GLY A 145 6.49 3.02 4.07
CA GLY A 145 7.80 3.68 3.99
C GLY A 145 8.95 2.94 4.69
N LYS A 146 8.66 1.84 5.41
CA LYS A 146 9.62 1.18 6.31
C LYS A 146 9.63 -0.35 6.20
N SER A 147 8.57 -0.96 5.68
CA SER A 147 8.40 -2.42 5.54
C SER A 147 7.99 -2.82 4.12
N ASN A 148 7.85 -4.13 3.88
CA ASN A 148 7.26 -4.65 2.65
C ASN A 148 5.73 -4.67 2.64
N LYS A 149 5.08 -4.17 3.71
CA LYS A 149 3.63 -4.07 3.77
C LYS A 149 3.14 -3.06 2.73
N CYS A 150 1.97 -3.31 2.18
CA CYS A 150 1.37 -2.41 1.21
C CYS A 150 -0.14 -2.31 1.39
N TYR A 151 -0.67 -1.19 0.90
CA TYR A 151 -2.08 -1.01 0.63
C TYR A 151 -2.31 -1.09 -0.88
N VAL A 152 -3.34 -1.82 -1.28
CA VAL A 152 -3.74 -2.02 -2.67
C VAL A 152 -5.14 -1.46 -2.85
N LYS A 153 -5.27 -0.56 -3.82
CA LYS A 153 -6.56 -0.01 -4.25
C LYS A 153 -6.80 -0.41 -5.70
N ILE A 154 -7.92 -1.07 -5.95
CA ILE A 154 -8.34 -1.42 -7.30
C ILE A 154 -9.54 -0.56 -7.66
N THR A 155 -9.42 0.14 -8.79
CA THR A 155 -10.48 0.98 -9.32
C THR A 155 -10.90 0.42 -10.68
N PRO A 156 -12.18 0.06 -10.86
CA PRO A 156 -12.69 -0.39 -12.14
C PRO A 156 -12.64 0.75 -13.18
N PRO A 157 -12.68 0.43 -14.49
CA PRO A 157 -12.90 1.43 -15.51
C PRO A 157 -14.26 2.13 -15.28
N SER A 158 -14.35 3.41 -15.65
CA SER A 158 -15.44 4.35 -15.30
C SER A 158 -16.84 3.74 -15.39
N GLY A 159 -17.64 3.86 -14.32
CA GLY A 159 -19.06 3.47 -14.30
C GLY A 159 -19.46 2.58 -13.11
N ASN A 160 -18.51 1.91 -12.45
CA ASN A 160 -18.78 1.09 -11.27
C ASN A 160 -18.25 1.74 -9.97
N PRO A 161 -19.09 1.96 -8.94
CA PRO A 161 -18.67 2.55 -7.66
C PRO A 161 -17.85 1.61 -6.76
N LEU A 162 -17.73 0.32 -7.10
CA LEU A 162 -17.07 -0.69 -6.27
C LEU A 162 -15.54 -0.56 -6.36
N GLN A 163 -14.99 0.34 -5.55
CA GLN A 163 -13.58 0.34 -5.24
C GLN A 163 -13.28 -0.75 -4.21
N THR A 164 -12.31 -1.61 -4.51
CA THR A 164 -11.81 -2.60 -3.55
C THR A 164 -10.50 -2.13 -2.94
N SER A 165 -10.44 -2.19 -1.61
CA SER A 165 -9.29 -1.83 -0.78
C SER A 165 -8.76 -3.09 -0.11
N MET A 166 -7.46 -3.34 -0.17
CA MET A 166 -6.83 -4.53 0.40
C MET A 166 -5.49 -4.21 1.04
N SER A 167 -5.12 -4.93 2.08
CA SER A 167 -3.76 -4.92 2.63
C SER A 167 -3.00 -6.15 2.15
N GLY A 168 -1.67 -6.07 2.17
CA GLY A 168 -0.83 -7.18 1.74
C GLY A 168 0.65 -6.90 1.91
N ARG A 169 1.47 -7.73 1.28
CA ARG A 169 2.93 -7.63 1.30
C ARG A 169 3.53 -7.86 -0.08
N VAL A 170 4.55 -7.06 -0.39
CA VAL A 170 5.26 -7.07 -1.66
C VAL A 170 6.52 -7.93 -1.55
N TYR A 171 6.74 -8.76 -2.56
CA TYR A 171 7.91 -9.61 -2.71
C TYR A 171 8.43 -9.56 -4.15
N PRO A 172 9.71 -9.88 -4.42
CA PRO A 172 10.21 -10.04 -5.77
C PRO A 172 9.49 -11.17 -6.51
N SER A 173 9.17 -10.99 -7.80
CA SER A 173 8.64 -12.08 -8.62
C SER A 173 9.68 -13.20 -8.73
N GLY A 174 9.33 -14.43 -8.36
CA GLY A 174 10.25 -15.58 -8.29
C GLY A 174 10.59 -16.04 -6.88
N SER A 175 10.12 -15.33 -5.84
CA SER A 175 10.22 -15.76 -4.44
C SER A 175 9.08 -16.67 -3.97
N ALA A 176 8.08 -16.94 -4.84
CA ALA A 176 7.04 -17.92 -4.58
C ALA A 176 7.60 -19.34 -4.85
N GLY A 177 8.30 -19.90 -3.88
CA GLY A 177 8.78 -21.28 -3.93
C GLY A 177 10.14 -21.49 -3.26
N LYS A 178 10.20 -21.39 -1.94
CA LYS A 178 11.01 -22.25 -1.06
C LYS A 178 10.26 -22.48 0.24
#